data_AF-A0A7S0LJV4-F1
#
_entry.id   AF-A0A7S0LJV4-F1
#
_cell.length_a   1.000
_cell.length_b   1.000
_cell.length_c   1.000
_cell.angle_alpha   90.00
_cell.angle_beta   90.00
_cell.angle_gamma   90.00
#
_symmetry.space_group_name_H-M   'P 1'
#
loop_
_entity.id
_entity.type
_entity.pdbx_description
1 polymer ?
#
loop_
_entity_poly.entity_id
_entity_poly.type
_entity_poly.pdbx_seq_one_letter_code
_entity_poly.pdbx_strand_id
1 'polypeptide(L)'
;RKLQHAVRGVMLRKQVIDSMRFAAWDSLDSWEELEMLRLGAFLTEVQGAENALVRTAEEEVVITEAIEEPLRPSDVPLAVEEVISLMSVFEQGGKLPLDQLCRLLTRQVRLLRELRNVEHVRLQPGQRITVVGDLHGQLEDLLHIFKINGWGRGGE
;
A
#
# COMPACT_ATOMS: atom_id res chain seq x y z
N ARG A 1 48.80 -8.72 6.59
CA ARG A 1 48.29 -7.35 6.36
C ARG A 1 47.83 -7.10 4.91
N LYS A 2 48.55 -7.52 3.85
CA LYS A 2 48.14 -7.27 2.44
C LYS A 2 46.81 -7.93 2.00
N LEU A 3 46.53 -9.16 2.44
CA LEU A 3 45.28 -9.87 2.08
C LEU A 3 44.00 -9.18 2.60
N GLN A 4 44.05 -8.64 3.83
CA GLN A 4 42.88 -7.98 4.44
C GLN A 4 42.50 -6.68 3.72
N HIS A 5 43.48 -5.94 3.18
CA HIS A 5 43.22 -4.74 2.38
C HIS A 5 42.60 -5.07 1.01
N ALA A 6 43.02 -6.17 0.37
CA ALA A 6 42.47 -6.60 -0.90
C ALA A 6 40.99 -7.03 -0.78
N VAL A 7 40.66 -7.82 0.26
CA VAL A 7 39.27 -8.26 0.53
C VAL A 7 38.37 -7.07 0.82
N ARG A 8 38.84 -6.08 1.59
CA ARG A 8 38.08 -4.86 1.89
C ARG A 8 37.84 -4.02 0.64
N GLY A 9 38.81 -3.96 -0.28
CA GLY A 9 38.67 -3.28 -1.57
C GLY A 9 37.64 -3.94 -2.50
N VAL A 10 37.57 -5.27 -2.52
CA VAL A 10 36.57 -6.01 -3.30
C VAL A 10 35.16 -5.81 -2.72
N MET A 11 35.03 -5.83 -1.39
CA MET A 11 33.75 -5.63 -0.70
C MET A 11 33.19 -4.23 -0.91
N LEU A 12 34.04 -3.19 -0.85
CA LEU A 12 33.65 -1.81 -1.14
C LEU A 12 33.21 -1.64 -2.60
N ARG A 13 33.92 -2.26 -3.57
CA ARG A 13 33.50 -2.23 -4.97
C ARG A 13 32.16 -2.91 -5.19
N LYS A 14 31.92 -4.05 -4.51
CA LYS A 14 30.62 -4.73 -4.57
C LYS A 14 29.50 -3.85 -4.02
N GLN A 15 29.71 -3.20 -2.86
CA GLN A 15 28.74 -2.27 -2.29
C GLN A 15 28.43 -1.08 -3.20
N VAL A 16 29.44 -0.51 -3.87
CA VAL A 16 29.26 0.60 -4.83
C VAL A 16 28.49 0.13 -6.07
N ILE A 17 28.78 -1.08 -6.57
CA ILE A 17 28.04 -1.65 -7.70
C ILE A 17 26.60 -1.93 -7.31
N ASP A 18 26.36 -2.49 -6.12
CA ASP A 18 25.01 -2.76 -5.62
C ASP A 18 24.23 -1.46 -5.38
N SER A 19 24.86 -0.40 -4.87
CA SER A 19 24.22 0.91 -4.70
C SER A 19 23.93 1.60 -6.04
N MET A 20 24.85 1.51 -7.01
CA MET A 20 24.64 2.05 -8.36
C MET A 20 23.54 1.27 -9.09
N ARG A 21 23.47 -0.05 -8.89
CA ARG A 21 22.41 -0.88 -9.44
C ARG A 21 21.07 -0.48 -8.83
N PHE A 22 21.00 -0.35 -7.51
CA PHE A 22 19.78 0.10 -6.82
C PHE A 22 19.33 1.49 -7.30
N ALA A 23 20.24 2.46 -7.41
CA ALA A 23 19.91 3.79 -7.92
C ALA A 23 19.43 3.77 -9.39
N ALA A 24 19.99 2.88 -10.22
CA ALA A 24 19.52 2.71 -11.60
C ALA A 24 18.11 2.11 -11.65
N TRP A 25 17.80 1.13 -10.78
CA TRP A 25 16.46 0.56 -10.66
C TRP A 25 15.45 1.59 -10.15
N ASP A 26 15.79 2.33 -9.10
CA ASP A 26 14.97 3.41 -8.52
C ASP A 26 14.65 4.50 -9.56
N SER A 27 15.64 4.86 -10.39
CA SER A 27 15.44 5.83 -11.47
C SER A 27 14.57 5.32 -12.62
N LEU A 28 14.59 4.00 -12.88
CA LEU A 28 13.77 3.37 -13.92
C LEU A 28 12.30 3.33 -13.48
N ASP A 29 12.07 2.95 -12.23
CA ASP A 29 10.74 2.86 -11.63
C ASP A 29 10.09 4.26 -11.53
N SER A 30 10.86 5.25 -11.06
CA SER A 30 10.45 6.66 -11.06
C SER A 30 10.10 7.20 -12.45
N TRP A 31 10.77 6.69 -13.50
CA TRP A 31 10.52 7.11 -14.88
C TRP A 31 9.26 6.47 -15.46
N GLU A 32 9.02 5.18 -15.20
CA GLU A 32 7.78 4.49 -15.57
C GLU A 32 6.56 5.12 -14.87
N GLU A 33 6.67 5.45 -13.58
CA GLU A 33 5.61 6.16 -12.84
C GLU A 33 5.28 7.52 -13.49
N LEU A 34 6.30 8.29 -13.88
CA LEU A 34 6.11 9.58 -14.54
C LEU A 34 5.45 9.43 -15.92
N GLU A 35 5.81 8.39 -16.67
CA GLU A 35 5.22 8.09 -17.97
C GLU A 35 3.75 7.68 -17.84
N MET A 36 3.42 6.84 -16.84
CA MET A 36 2.04 6.48 -16.51
C MET A 36 1.20 7.71 -16.14
N LEU A 37 1.76 8.65 -15.36
CA LEU A 37 1.07 9.90 -15.02
C LEU A 37 0.83 10.78 -16.24
N ARG A 38 1.80 10.86 -17.17
CA ARG A 38 1.63 11.60 -18.43
C ARG A 38 0.59 10.97 -19.33
N LEU A 39 0.60 9.64 -19.47
CA LEU A 39 -0.40 8.91 -20.23
C LEU A 39 -1.79 9.07 -19.60
N GLY A 40 -1.90 8.97 -18.27
CA GLY A 40 -3.14 9.20 -17.53
C GLY A 40 -3.69 10.62 -17.73
N ALA A 41 -2.83 11.64 -17.67
CA ALA A 41 -3.21 13.02 -17.97
C ALA A 41 -3.70 13.18 -19.42
N PHE A 42 -2.98 12.59 -20.38
CA PHE A 42 -3.36 12.60 -21.80
C PHE A 42 -4.70 11.89 -22.05
N LEU A 43 -4.90 10.69 -21.51
CA LEU A 43 -6.16 9.96 -21.63
C LEU A 43 -7.32 10.68 -20.95
N THR A 44 -7.06 11.37 -19.84
CA THR A 44 -8.07 12.22 -19.16
C THR A 44 -8.43 13.43 -20.01
N GLU A 45 -7.47 14.02 -20.71
CA GLU A 45 -7.71 15.13 -21.66
C GLU A 45 -8.50 14.66 -22.89
N VAL A 46 -8.16 13.49 -23.44
CA VAL A 46 -8.88 12.86 -24.55
C VAL A 46 -10.29 12.45 -24.14
N GLN A 47 -10.46 11.77 -22.99
CA GLN A 47 -11.77 11.45 -22.43
C GLN A 47 -12.55 12.69 -22.01
N GLY A 48 -11.90 13.75 -21.56
CA GLY A 48 -12.53 15.04 -21.28
C GLY A 48 -13.09 15.68 -22.54
N ALA A 49 -12.39 15.55 -23.67
CA ALA A 49 -12.87 15.96 -24.99
C ALA A 49 -14.02 15.07 -25.49
N GLU A 50 -14.00 13.76 -25.24
CA GLU A 50 -15.10 12.84 -25.56
C GLU A 50 -16.34 13.07 -24.66
N ASN A 51 -16.14 13.25 -23.35
CA ASN A 51 -17.22 13.52 -22.38
C ASN A 51 -17.87 14.90 -22.57
N ALA A 52 -17.18 15.86 -23.20
CA ALA A 52 -17.80 17.12 -23.63
C ALA A 52 -18.83 16.92 -24.74
N LEU A 53 -18.74 15.84 -25.53
CA LEU A 53 -19.73 15.43 -26.53
C LEU A 53 -20.83 14.54 -25.94
N VAL A 54 -20.55 13.74 -24.91
CA VAL A 54 -21.50 12.80 -24.27
C VAL A 54 -22.41 13.47 -23.23
N ARG A 55 -22.12 14.70 -22.80
CA ARG A 55 -22.93 15.48 -21.84
C ARG A 55 -24.40 15.74 -22.22
N THR A 56 -24.88 15.26 -23.37
CA THR A 56 -26.30 15.25 -23.75
C THR A 56 -27.05 13.96 -23.37
N ALA A 57 -26.39 12.95 -22.78
CA ALA A 57 -27.04 11.72 -22.36
C ALA A 57 -26.74 11.46 -20.87
N GLU A 58 -27.71 11.80 -20.02
CA GLU A 58 -27.74 11.35 -18.63
C GLU A 58 -28.00 9.84 -18.60
N GLU A 59 -27.21 9.08 -17.85
CA GLU A 59 -27.58 7.73 -17.43
C GLU A 59 -27.50 7.60 -15.91
N GLU A 60 -28.65 7.23 -15.35
CA GLU A 60 -28.94 6.94 -13.96
C GLU A 60 -28.29 5.60 -13.58
N VAL A 61 -27.37 5.60 -12.61
CA VAL A 61 -26.72 4.36 -12.17
C VAL A 61 -27.60 3.66 -11.13
N VAL A 62 -28.22 2.57 -11.56
CA VAL A 62 -28.97 1.63 -10.72
C VAL A 62 -27.99 0.77 -9.91
N ILE A 63 -28.09 0.83 -8.58
CA ILE A 63 -27.34 -0.04 -7.67
C ILE A 63 -28.06 -1.39 -7.60
N THR A 64 -27.49 -2.43 -8.21
CA THR A 64 -27.95 -3.80 -8.02
C THR A 64 -27.43 -4.36 -6.70
N GLU A 65 -28.37 -4.65 -5.81
CA GLU A 65 -28.18 -5.42 -4.58
C GLU A 65 -27.75 -6.88 -4.87
N ALA A 66 -27.07 -7.47 -3.89
CA ALA A 66 -26.79 -8.90 -3.66
C ALA A 66 -25.31 -9.30 -3.75
N ILE A 67 -24.55 -8.96 -2.71
CA ILE A 67 -23.45 -9.80 -2.23
C ILE A 67 -23.70 -9.96 -0.72
N GLU A 68 -23.77 -11.20 -0.26
CA GLU A 68 -23.96 -11.61 1.14
C GLU A 68 -23.23 -10.66 2.10
N GLU A 69 -23.97 -10.14 3.10
CA GLU A 69 -23.59 -9.01 3.95
C GLU A 69 -22.09 -9.01 4.32
N PRO A 70 -21.25 -8.19 3.65
CA PRO A 70 -19.91 -7.98 4.15
C PRO A 70 -20.04 -7.16 5.41
N LEU A 71 -19.44 -7.68 6.50
CA LEU A 71 -19.29 -7.08 7.82
C LEU A 71 -19.52 -5.58 7.79
N ARG A 72 -20.49 -5.07 8.56
CA ARG A 72 -20.59 -3.65 8.83
C ARG A 72 -19.58 -3.35 9.93
N PRO A 73 -18.37 -2.82 9.64
CA PRO A 73 -17.45 -2.42 10.70
C PRO A 73 -18.17 -1.42 11.59
N SER A 74 -18.43 -1.85 12.82
CA SER A 74 -19.53 -1.28 13.59
C SER A 74 -19.19 0.06 14.22
N ASP A 75 -17.91 0.40 14.37
CA ASP A 75 -17.39 1.76 14.53
C ASP A 75 -15.84 1.70 14.49
N VAL A 76 -15.15 2.68 13.90
CA VAL A 76 -13.66 2.74 13.95
C VAL A 76 -13.24 3.29 15.32
N PRO A 77 -12.36 2.61 16.08
CA PRO A 77 -11.37 1.62 15.65
C PRO A 77 -11.94 0.22 15.39
N LEU A 78 -11.57 -0.34 14.24
CA LEU A 78 -11.91 -1.72 13.88
C LEU A 78 -11.40 -2.69 14.95
N ALA A 79 -12.25 -3.60 15.38
CA ALA A 79 -11.85 -4.70 16.24
C ALA A 79 -10.91 -5.64 15.47
N VAL A 80 -10.02 -6.34 16.18
CA VAL A 80 -9.03 -7.24 15.55
C VAL A 80 -9.74 -8.34 14.75
N GLU A 81 -10.87 -8.82 15.28
CA GLU A 81 -11.72 -9.82 14.67
C GLU A 81 -12.35 -9.32 13.36
N GLU A 82 -12.76 -8.05 13.32
CA GLU A 82 -13.28 -7.40 12.10
C GLU A 82 -12.19 -7.29 11.03
N VAL A 83 -10.94 -6.99 11.42
CA VAL A 83 -9.79 -6.93 10.51
C VAL A 83 -9.46 -8.33 9.97
N ILE A 84 -9.42 -9.36 10.80
CA ILE A 84 -9.15 -10.74 10.37
C ILE A 84 -10.24 -11.22 9.39
N SER A 85 -11.50 -10.89 9.68
CA SER A 85 -12.61 -11.21 8.79
C SER A 85 -12.49 -10.49 7.44
N LEU A 86 -12.18 -9.19 7.45
CA LEU A 86 -11.96 -8.41 6.24
C LEU A 86 -10.82 -8.99 5.38
N MET A 87 -9.77 -9.48 6.03
CA MET A 87 -8.63 -10.07 5.34
C MET A 87 -8.96 -11.43 4.73
N SER A 88 -9.77 -12.24 5.42
CA SER A 88 -10.32 -13.48 4.85
C SER A 88 -11.17 -13.21 3.62
N VAL A 89 -11.95 -12.11 3.61
CA VAL A 89 -12.76 -11.70 2.44
C VAL A 89 -11.85 -11.29 1.28
N PHE A 90 -10.79 -10.52 1.53
CA PHE A 90 -9.86 -10.12 0.48
C PHE A 90 -9.00 -11.28 -0.04
N GLU A 91 -8.62 -12.24 0.82
CA GLU A 91 -7.95 -13.49 0.41
C GLU A 91 -8.77 -14.28 -0.62
N GLN A 92 -10.11 -14.24 -0.51
CA GLN A 92 -11.03 -14.92 -1.42
C GLN A 92 -11.36 -14.08 -2.67
N GLY A 93 -10.73 -12.93 -2.86
CA GLY A 93 -11.03 -12.01 -3.97
C GLY A 93 -12.32 -11.20 -3.78
N GLY A 94 -12.88 -11.18 -2.56
CA GLY A 94 -14.02 -10.37 -2.21
C GLY A 94 -13.71 -8.87 -2.30
N LYS A 95 -14.76 -8.05 -2.47
CA LYS A 95 -14.66 -6.59 -2.56
C LYS A 95 -15.42 -5.94 -1.41
N LEU A 96 -14.86 -4.84 -0.91
CA LEU A 96 -15.55 -4.01 0.09
C LEU A 96 -16.58 -3.10 -0.60
N PRO A 97 -17.80 -2.94 -0.06
CA PRO A 97 -18.77 -2.00 -0.58
C PRO A 97 -18.24 -0.56 -0.58
N LEU A 98 -18.65 0.22 -1.58
CA LEU A 98 -18.16 1.59 -1.77
C LEU A 98 -18.44 2.51 -0.57
N ASP A 99 -19.63 2.41 0.03
CA ASP A 99 -19.98 3.19 1.23
C ASP A 99 -19.02 2.90 2.40
N GLN A 100 -18.71 1.62 2.65
CA GLN A 100 -17.79 1.22 3.72
C GLN A 100 -16.35 1.68 3.42
N LEU A 101 -15.89 1.55 2.18
CA LEU A 101 -14.59 2.03 1.75
C LEU A 101 -14.47 3.55 1.95
N CYS A 102 -15.47 4.32 1.51
CA CYS A 102 -15.51 5.78 1.67
C CYS A 102 -15.46 6.19 3.14
N ARG A 103 -16.20 5.49 4.03
CA ARG A 103 -16.17 5.74 5.48
C ARG A 103 -14.78 5.47 6.07
N LEU A 104 -14.17 4.34 5.74
CA LEU A 104 -12.84 3.95 6.20
C LEU A 104 -11.78 4.99 5.78
N LEU A 105 -11.76 5.34 4.49
CA LEU A 105 -10.81 6.31 3.93
C LEU A 105 -11.00 7.70 4.54
N THR A 106 -12.24 8.17 4.66
CA THR A 106 -12.54 9.49 5.25
C THR A 106 -12.04 9.57 6.68
N ARG A 107 -12.24 8.51 7.47
CA ARG A 107 -11.77 8.47 8.85
C ARG A 107 -10.25 8.38 8.93
N GLN A 108 -9.63 7.53 8.12
CA GLN A 108 -8.18 7.38 8.08
C GLN A 108 -7.49 8.70 7.72
N VAL A 109 -8.00 9.44 6.73
CA VAL A 109 -7.48 10.76 6.37
C VAL A 109 -7.58 11.75 7.54
N ARG A 110 -8.68 11.72 8.31
CA ARG A 110 -8.81 12.57 9.51
C ARG A 110 -7.76 12.22 10.56
N LEU A 111 -7.56 10.94 10.85
CA LEU A 111 -6.56 10.47 11.82
C LEU A 111 -5.13 10.82 11.37
N LEU A 112 -4.78 10.56 10.12
CA LEU A 112 -3.46 10.84 9.57
C LEU A 112 -3.14 12.34 9.53
N ARG A 113 -4.16 13.21 9.34
CA ARG A 113 -3.99 14.67 9.37
C ARG A 113 -3.62 15.22 10.75
N GLU A 114 -3.94 14.50 11.82
CA GLU A 114 -3.62 14.90 13.19
C GLU A 114 -2.21 14.44 13.60
N LEU A 115 -1.58 13.52 12.85
CA LEU A 115 -0.23 13.04 13.11
C LEU A 115 0.83 14.02 12.63
N ARG A 116 2.02 13.96 13.24
CA ARG A 116 3.14 14.80 12.82
C ARG A 116 3.84 14.18 11.62
N ASN A 117 4.48 15.03 10.81
CA ASN A 117 5.29 14.59 9.67
C ASN A 117 6.45 13.67 10.07
N VAL A 118 6.91 13.76 11.33
CA VAL A 118 7.97 12.90 11.88
C VAL A 118 7.47 12.31 13.20
N GLU A 119 7.37 10.99 13.25
CA GLU A 119 7.05 10.25 14.46
C GLU A 119 8.28 9.60 15.07
N HIS A 120 8.45 9.79 16.37
CA HIS A 120 9.56 9.24 17.12
C HIS A 120 9.10 8.02 17.93
N VAL A 121 9.46 6.82 17.46
CA VAL A 121 9.16 5.57 18.17
C VAL A 121 10.27 5.27 19.18
N ARG A 122 9.92 5.08 20.44
CA ARG A 122 10.83 4.63 21.51
C ARG A 122 10.49 3.21 21.90
N LEU A 123 11.46 2.31 21.83
CA LEU A 123 11.31 0.92 22.23
C LEU A 123 11.80 0.71 23.66
N GLN A 124 11.01 0.03 24.48
CA GLN A 124 11.43 -0.45 25.79
C GLN A 124 12.25 -1.74 25.65
N PRO A 125 13.07 -2.10 26.66
CA PRO A 125 13.80 -3.37 26.65
C PRO A 125 12.84 -4.56 26.45
N GLY A 126 13.13 -5.39 25.45
CA GLY A 126 12.30 -6.55 25.07
C GLY A 126 11.23 -6.28 24.02
N GLN A 127 10.95 -5.02 23.68
CA GLN A 127 10.07 -4.67 22.56
C GLN A 127 10.81 -4.81 21.22
N ARG A 128 10.10 -5.29 20.21
CA ARG A 128 10.58 -5.39 18.83
C ARG A 128 9.68 -4.60 17.91
N ILE A 129 10.27 -4.01 16.89
CA ILE A 129 9.55 -3.39 15.77
C ILE A 129 9.98 -4.09 14.49
N THR A 130 9.02 -4.34 13.61
CA THR A 130 9.28 -4.84 12.26
C THR A 130 9.05 -3.71 11.29
N VAL A 131 10.07 -3.37 10.51
CA VAL A 131 9.99 -2.40 9.42
C VAL A 131 9.80 -3.18 8.13
N VAL A 132 8.72 -2.88 7.43
CA VAL A 132 8.40 -3.46 6.12
C VAL A 132 8.61 -2.36 5.08
N GLY A 133 9.25 -2.71 3.96
CA GLY A 133 9.39 -1.82 2.82
C GLY A 133 8.13 -1.76 1.98
N ASP A 134 8.28 -1.45 0.70
CA ASP A 134 7.14 -1.30 -0.19
C ASP A 134 6.52 -2.65 -0.55
N LEU A 135 5.19 -2.66 -0.62
CA LEU A 135 4.38 -3.84 -0.94
C LEU A 135 3.68 -3.74 -2.30
N HIS A 136 3.63 -2.54 -2.91
CA HIS A 136 3.06 -2.30 -4.24
C HIS A 136 1.70 -2.99 -4.53
N GLY A 137 0.82 -3.10 -3.54
CA GLY A 137 -0.50 -3.72 -3.69
C GLY A 137 -0.50 -5.25 -3.70
N GLN A 138 0.62 -5.90 -3.38
CA GLN A 138 0.74 -7.35 -3.25
C GLN A 138 0.15 -7.81 -1.91
N LEU A 139 -1.16 -8.02 -1.88
CA LEU A 139 -1.87 -8.48 -0.68
C LEU A 139 -1.33 -9.83 -0.17
N GLU A 140 -0.98 -10.74 -1.08
CA GLU A 140 -0.43 -12.06 -0.74
C GLU A 140 0.86 -11.95 0.09
N ASP A 141 1.75 -11.03 -0.28
CA ASP A 141 3.00 -10.79 0.44
C ASP A 141 2.75 -10.20 1.82
N LEU A 142 1.79 -9.27 1.94
CA LEU A 142 1.37 -8.71 3.23
C LEU A 142 0.84 -9.82 4.17
N LEU A 143 0.00 -10.70 3.65
CA LEU A 143 -0.53 -11.84 4.40
C LEU A 143 0.57 -12.82 4.80
N HIS A 144 1.54 -13.04 3.92
CA HIS A 144 2.69 -13.89 4.21
C HIS A 144 3.55 -13.31 5.33
N ILE A 145 3.78 -12.00 5.33
CA ILE A 145 4.49 -11.29 6.40
C ILE A 145 3.80 -11.50 7.75
N PHE A 146 2.47 -11.39 7.79
CA PHE A 146 1.71 -11.64 9.02
C PHE A 146 1.75 -13.10 9.46
N LYS A 147 1.78 -14.07 8.53
CA LYS A 147 1.93 -15.49 8.86
C LYS A 147 3.30 -15.81 9.48
N ILE A 148 4.37 -15.12 9.05
CA ILE A 148 5.73 -15.34 9.56
C ILE A 148 5.98 -14.58 10.87
N ASN A 149 5.62 -13.30 10.93
CA ASN A 149 5.97 -12.41 12.04
C ASN A 149 4.86 -12.28 13.09
N GLY A 150 3.68 -12.85 12.83
CA GLY A 150 2.48 -12.66 13.63
C GLY A 150 1.72 -11.38 13.26
N TRP A 151 0.43 -11.39 13.55
CA TRP A 151 -0.46 -10.24 13.44
C TRP A 151 -0.13 -9.25 14.56
N GLY A 152 -0.14 -7.95 14.27
CA GLY A 152 0.36 -6.88 15.15
C GLY A 152 -0.36 -6.72 16.50
N ARG A 153 -0.13 -7.65 17.42
CA ARG A 153 -0.28 -7.59 18.88
C ARG A 153 0.15 -8.95 19.44
N GLY A 154 1.45 -9.11 19.72
CA GLY A 154 1.98 -10.23 20.51
C GLY A 154 1.48 -11.62 20.10
N GLY A 155 1.91 -12.09 18.92
CA GLY A 155 1.88 -13.53 18.67
C GLY A 155 2.79 -14.22 19.69
N GLU A 156 2.19 -14.97 20.61
CA GLU A 156 2.82 -16.16 21.17
C GLU A 156 3.18 -17.14 20.05
#